data_AF-A0A1X9NJD5-F1
#
_entry.id   AF-A0A1X9NJD5-F1
#
_cell.length_a   1.000
_cell.length_b   1.000
_cell.length_c   1.000
_cell.angle_alpha   90.00
_cell.angle_beta   90.00
_cell.angle_gamma   90.00
#
_symmetry.space_group_name_H-M   'P 1'
#
loop_
_entity.id
_entity.type
_entity.pdbx_description
1 polymer ?
#
loop_
_entity_poly.entity_id
_entity_poly.type
_entity_poly.pdbx_seq_one_letter_code
_entity_poly.pdbx_strand_id
1 'polypeptide(L)'
;MQLIYSFTVALFLTIALIPLLIRFASQMQLLDSPDDDRKVHDKAIPRSGGLAIVLGVFLPLLFLLPIENEFKGLVWGAATIVIFGYLDDRFELSYQWKFLGQIIAVVAVMLGGINIDIIPLMGYESAPLWLSLPLTFLFLLGATNAVNLSDGLDGLAAGTSLLSLALITVFALLQDNQSIALVSLTLIGGLIGFLRYNTFPARIFMGDTGSQFLGYMVACLAVLVSQGERCAISSALPLLILGLPILDTFTVMTIRIKEKRSPFSPDKNHLHHQLMSLGLKHFEAVGVIYLIQVVLLISAYIFRFESDLFLLAFYSLYSALIIGYLYMGYKKKAREGAAGAVERPQDARDRRNQILRKMDWVYYHSATVIEWFISAILLVSATVVNSVRSDFAIASLALVAGLAALFLAARKHSAFVARVCCYSASVFVVYLYTTSSISEELRMVVDSAFIVLVAFLMLAIRMTRKEEFRLDTQDLLVLLLVIIVPQLPFESLDNNEVGLISLHLAALMYGCEFILGREKTNFRVLTLVSITSLLLVGLPAILT
;
A
#
# COMPACT_ATOMS: atom_id res chain seq x y z
N MET A 1 -11.11 10.03 16.09
CA MET A 1 -10.38 9.20 17.08
C MET A 1 -10.50 7.70 16.80
N GLN A 2 -11.71 7.14 16.61
CA GLN A 2 -11.89 5.70 16.34
C GLN A 2 -11.14 5.20 15.08
N LEU A 3 -11.20 5.97 13.98
CA LEU A 3 -10.50 5.65 12.73
C LEU A 3 -8.98 5.51 12.90
N ILE A 4 -8.36 6.48 13.59
CA ILE A 4 -6.92 6.47 13.85
C ILE A 4 -6.57 5.28 14.75
N TYR A 5 -7.35 5.08 15.81
CA TYR A 5 -7.13 3.98 16.73
C TYR A 5 -7.21 2.61 16.03
N SER A 6 -8.24 2.37 15.21
CA SER A 6 -8.40 1.09 14.51
C SER A 6 -7.28 0.83 13.50
N PHE A 7 -6.89 1.85 12.73
CA PHE A 7 -5.74 1.81 11.83
C PHE A 7 -4.45 1.46 12.59
N THR A 8 -4.17 2.17 13.69
CA THR A 8 -2.95 1.99 14.47
C THR A 8 -2.88 0.62 15.13
N VAL A 9 -3.99 0.14 15.70
CA VAL A 9 -4.07 -1.20 16.30
C VAL A 9 -3.82 -2.26 15.23
N ALA A 10 -4.50 -2.18 14.08
CA ALA A 10 -4.32 -3.15 13.01
C ALA A 10 -2.88 -3.17 12.49
N LEU A 11 -2.28 -2.00 12.26
CA LEU A 11 -0.90 -1.85 11.83
C LEU A 11 0.08 -2.55 12.78
N PHE A 12 0.07 -2.17 14.05
CA PHE A 12 1.06 -2.69 15.00
C PHE A 12 0.80 -4.15 15.36
N LEU A 13 -0.46 -4.58 15.41
CA LEU A 13 -0.81 -5.97 15.67
C LEU A 13 -0.35 -6.87 14.52
N THR A 14 -0.58 -6.49 13.26
CA THR A 14 -0.07 -7.25 12.11
C THR A 14 1.46 -7.30 12.12
N ILE A 15 2.14 -6.19 12.40
CA ILE A 15 3.61 -6.17 12.54
C ILE A 15 4.09 -7.14 13.64
N ALA A 16 3.41 -7.18 14.78
CA ALA A 16 3.77 -8.04 15.89
C ALA A 16 3.51 -9.53 15.62
N LEU A 17 2.43 -9.85 14.90
CA LEU A 17 2.03 -11.22 14.59
C LEU A 17 2.91 -11.89 13.53
N ILE A 18 3.41 -11.14 12.53
CA ILE A 18 4.17 -11.73 11.42
C ILE A 18 5.42 -12.50 11.89
N PRO A 19 6.32 -11.95 12.75
CA PRO A 19 7.46 -12.70 13.26
C PRO A 19 7.09 -14.00 13.97
N LEU A 20 5.94 -14.00 14.67
CA LEU A 20 5.42 -15.17 15.36
C LEU A 20 4.95 -16.24 14.35
N LEU A 21 4.20 -15.83 13.34
CA LEU A 21 3.70 -16.72 12.29
C LEU A 21 4.82 -17.27 11.42
N ILE A 22 5.87 -16.49 11.14
CA ILE A 22 7.08 -16.98 10.46
C ILE A 22 7.73 -18.10 11.27
N ARG A 23 7.85 -17.91 12.59
CA ARG A 23 8.47 -18.90 13.50
C ARG A 23 7.70 -20.22 13.57
N PHE A 24 6.37 -20.16 13.52
CA PHE A 24 5.51 -21.34 13.65
C PHE A 24 5.00 -21.91 12.32
N ALA A 25 5.38 -21.31 11.18
CA ALA A 25 4.90 -21.72 9.86
C ALA A 25 5.11 -23.20 9.55
N SER A 26 6.25 -23.77 9.96
CA SER A 26 6.55 -25.20 9.77
C SER A 26 5.62 -26.11 10.57
N GLN A 27 5.32 -25.74 11.82
CA GLN A 27 4.40 -26.50 12.67
C GLN A 27 2.95 -26.41 12.19
N MET A 28 2.59 -25.29 11.57
CA MET A 28 1.27 -25.06 10.98
C MET A 28 1.11 -25.69 9.59
N GLN A 29 2.19 -26.23 9.00
CA GLN A 29 2.23 -26.74 7.61
C GLN A 29 1.89 -25.66 6.57
N LEU A 30 2.31 -24.41 6.82
CA LEU A 30 2.06 -23.25 5.96
C LEU A 30 3.35 -22.76 5.28
N LEU A 31 4.16 -23.68 4.76
CA LEU A 31 5.41 -23.36 4.06
C LEU A 31 5.23 -23.52 2.56
N ASP A 32 5.68 -22.51 1.81
CA ASP A 32 5.82 -22.58 0.36
C ASP A 32 7.19 -23.17 -0.02
N SER A 33 7.25 -24.46 -0.37
CA SER A 33 8.49 -25.08 -0.85
C SER A 33 8.75 -24.77 -2.33
N PRO A 34 10.03 -24.54 -2.73
CA PRO A 34 10.41 -24.15 -4.08
C PRO A 34 10.39 -25.29 -5.13
N ASP A 35 9.91 -26.49 -4.78
CA ASP A 35 9.99 -27.71 -5.61
C ASP A 35 9.14 -27.72 -6.90
N ASP A 36 8.67 -26.56 -7.37
CA ASP A 36 7.90 -26.42 -8.61
C ASP A 36 8.61 -25.44 -9.55
N ASP A 37 8.88 -25.84 -10.81
CA ASP A 37 9.49 -25.06 -11.91
C ASP A 37 8.73 -23.75 -12.26
N ARG A 38 7.72 -23.42 -11.45
CA ARG A 38 6.84 -22.25 -11.54
C ARG A 38 7.23 -21.13 -10.57
N LYS A 39 7.99 -21.41 -9.51
CA LYS A 39 8.26 -20.45 -8.42
C LYS A 39 9.63 -19.77 -8.60
N VAL A 40 9.70 -18.47 -8.26
CA VAL A 40 10.88 -17.61 -8.49
C VAL A 40 11.77 -17.49 -7.24
N HIS A 41 11.45 -18.20 -6.15
CA HIS A 41 12.12 -18.06 -4.85
C HIS A 41 13.00 -19.28 -4.53
N ASP A 42 14.23 -19.04 -4.08
CA ASP A 42 15.21 -20.08 -3.77
C ASP A 42 15.08 -20.71 -2.37
N LYS A 43 14.15 -20.21 -1.54
CA LYS A 43 13.97 -20.61 -0.13
C LYS A 43 12.51 -20.82 0.21
N ALA A 44 12.23 -21.75 1.13
CA ALA A 44 10.88 -21.94 1.64
C ALA A 44 10.39 -20.70 2.38
N ILE A 45 9.28 -20.10 1.93
CA ILE A 45 8.71 -18.87 2.49
C ILE A 45 7.35 -19.20 3.13
N PRO A 46 7.07 -18.75 4.36
CA PRO A 46 5.75 -18.94 4.98
C PRO A 46 4.61 -18.30 4.19
N ARG A 47 3.45 -18.98 4.09
CA ARG A 47 2.21 -18.46 3.47
C ARG A 47 1.16 -18.02 4.49
N SER A 48 1.58 -17.64 5.69
CA SER A 48 0.71 -17.30 6.82
C SER A 48 0.39 -15.80 6.93
N GLY A 49 0.78 -14.98 5.96
CA GLY A 49 0.64 -13.52 6.00
C GLY A 49 -0.80 -13.06 6.11
N GLY A 50 -1.72 -13.73 5.41
CA GLY A 50 -3.16 -13.46 5.47
C GLY A 50 -3.73 -13.55 6.87
N LEU A 51 -3.28 -14.52 7.67
CA LEU A 51 -3.72 -14.66 9.07
C LEU A 51 -3.32 -13.44 9.91
N ALA A 52 -2.12 -12.87 9.71
CA ALA A 52 -1.69 -11.68 10.43
C ALA A 52 -2.50 -10.45 10.04
N ILE A 53 -2.87 -10.30 8.76
CA ILE A 53 -3.75 -9.22 8.29
C ILE A 53 -5.12 -9.37 8.94
N VAL A 54 -5.72 -10.56 8.82
CA VAL A 54 -7.06 -10.88 9.33
C VAL A 54 -7.17 -10.63 10.83
N LEU A 55 -6.23 -11.16 11.63
CA LEU A 55 -6.23 -10.96 13.08
C LEU A 55 -5.97 -9.50 13.46
N GLY A 56 -5.08 -8.83 12.73
CA GLY A 56 -4.83 -7.39 12.88
C GLY A 56 -6.09 -6.56 12.68
N VAL A 57 -6.88 -6.89 11.65
CA VAL A 57 -8.05 -6.15 11.23
C VAL A 57 -9.29 -6.47 12.08
N PHE A 58 -9.57 -7.75 12.34
CA PHE A 58 -10.79 -8.11 13.06
C PHE A 58 -10.78 -7.67 14.53
N LEU A 59 -9.62 -7.64 15.18
CA LEU A 59 -9.57 -7.28 16.60
C LEU A 59 -10.14 -5.88 16.89
N PRO A 60 -9.69 -4.78 16.24
CA PRO A 60 -10.29 -3.48 16.45
C PRO A 60 -11.73 -3.40 15.92
N LEU A 61 -12.06 -4.07 14.80
CA LEU A 61 -13.43 -4.04 14.26
C LEU A 61 -14.45 -4.71 15.19
N LEU A 62 -14.05 -5.75 15.94
CA LEU A 62 -14.92 -6.42 16.91
C LEU A 62 -15.50 -5.46 17.96
N PHE A 63 -14.73 -4.43 18.33
CA PHE A 63 -15.13 -3.46 19.36
C PHE A 63 -15.72 -2.17 18.80
N LEU A 64 -15.42 -1.82 17.55
CA LEU A 64 -15.70 -0.50 16.98
C LEU A 64 -16.75 -0.53 15.87
N LEU A 65 -16.91 -1.65 15.17
CA LEU A 65 -17.82 -1.74 14.04
C LEU A 65 -19.28 -1.83 14.56
N PRO A 66 -20.21 -1.01 14.03
CA PRO A 66 -21.60 -1.07 14.46
C PRO A 66 -22.26 -2.39 14.03
N ILE A 67 -23.23 -2.82 14.84
CA ILE A 67 -23.91 -4.11 14.72
C ILE A 67 -25.09 -4.00 13.73
N GLU A 68 -24.82 -3.50 12.53
CA GLU A 68 -25.80 -3.36 11.44
C GLU A 68 -25.78 -4.60 10.52
N ASN A 69 -26.86 -4.82 9.76
CA ASN A 69 -27.03 -6.05 8.98
C ASN A 69 -25.97 -6.21 7.88
N GLU A 70 -25.62 -5.13 7.18
CA GLU A 70 -24.59 -5.12 6.15
C GLU A 70 -23.21 -5.50 6.69
N PHE A 71 -22.83 -4.94 7.84
CA PHE A 71 -21.54 -5.25 8.47
C PHE A 71 -21.51 -6.62 9.15
N LYS A 72 -22.65 -7.14 9.63
CA LYS A 72 -22.77 -8.55 10.04
C LYS A 72 -22.53 -9.49 8.85
N GLY A 73 -23.22 -9.23 7.73
CA GLY A 73 -23.04 -10.00 6.50
C GLY A 73 -21.59 -9.98 6.02
N LEU A 74 -20.95 -8.80 6.06
CA LEU A 74 -19.55 -8.60 5.72
C LEU A 74 -18.61 -9.42 6.62
N VAL A 75 -18.79 -9.37 7.94
CA VAL A 75 -17.94 -10.09 8.90
C VAL A 75 -18.13 -11.60 8.79
N TRP A 76 -19.36 -12.09 8.65
CA TRP A 76 -19.62 -13.53 8.48
C TRP A 76 -19.09 -14.06 7.15
N GLY A 77 -19.25 -13.31 6.06
CA GLY A 77 -18.66 -13.68 4.79
C GLY A 77 -17.13 -13.67 4.83
N ALA A 78 -16.52 -12.64 5.42
CA ALA A 78 -15.07 -12.59 5.60
C ALA A 78 -14.55 -13.74 6.48
N ALA A 79 -15.23 -14.09 7.57
CA ALA A 79 -14.89 -15.25 8.39
C ALA A 79 -14.94 -16.55 7.60
N THR A 80 -15.94 -16.71 6.72
CA THR A 80 -16.05 -17.87 5.81
C THR A 80 -14.88 -17.93 4.84
N ILE A 81 -14.55 -16.81 4.18
CA ILE A 81 -13.39 -16.72 3.27
C ILE A 81 -12.10 -17.10 3.99
N VAL A 82 -11.89 -16.59 5.20
CA VAL A 82 -10.69 -16.88 6.00
C VAL A 82 -10.59 -18.36 6.36
N ILE A 83 -11.70 -19.00 6.75
CA ILE A 83 -11.72 -20.43 7.08
C ILE A 83 -11.34 -21.25 5.85
N PHE A 84 -12.00 -21.02 4.71
CA PHE A 84 -11.73 -21.78 3.49
C PHE A 84 -10.34 -21.50 2.91
N GLY A 85 -9.88 -20.25 2.97
CA GLY A 85 -8.54 -19.87 2.55
C GLY A 85 -7.45 -20.50 3.44
N TYR A 86 -7.65 -20.56 4.75
CA TYR A 86 -6.70 -21.23 5.65
C TYR A 86 -6.67 -22.74 5.43
N LEU A 87 -7.84 -23.36 5.23
CA LEU A 87 -7.92 -24.77 4.89
C LEU A 87 -7.22 -25.05 3.55
N ASP A 88 -7.33 -24.14 2.58
CA ASP A 88 -6.63 -24.26 1.32
C ASP A 88 -5.11 -24.11 1.45
N ASP A 89 -4.64 -23.08 2.14
CA ASP A 89 -3.20 -22.86 2.35
C ASP A 89 -2.54 -24.06 3.05
N ARG A 90 -3.30 -24.81 3.85
CA ARG A 90 -2.82 -25.99 4.59
C ARG A 90 -2.99 -27.31 3.84
N PHE A 91 -4.11 -27.51 3.15
CA PHE A 91 -4.50 -28.82 2.60
C PHE A 91 -4.59 -28.85 1.08
N GLU A 92 -4.33 -27.75 0.38
CA GLU A 92 -4.47 -27.60 -1.07
C GLU A 92 -5.85 -28.08 -1.55
N LEU A 93 -6.88 -27.34 -1.17
CA LEU A 93 -8.26 -27.70 -1.45
C LEU A 93 -8.54 -27.72 -2.95
N SER A 94 -9.43 -28.62 -3.38
CA SER A 94 -9.94 -28.60 -4.75
C SER A 94 -10.72 -27.31 -5.01
N TYR A 95 -10.72 -26.86 -6.27
CA TYR A 95 -11.41 -25.63 -6.68
C TYR A 95 -12.89 -25.58 -6.26
N GLN A 96 -13.54 -26.74 -6.12
CA GLN A 96 -14.94 -26.86 -5.71
C GLN A 96 -15.16 -26.39 -4.28
N TRP A 97 -14.28 -26.77 -3.35
CA TRP A 97 -14.37 -26.35 -1.95
C TRP A 97 -14.05 -24.87 -1.80
N LYS A 98 -13.05 -24.36 -2.53
CA LYS A 98 -12.77 -22.91 -2.59
C LYS A 98 -14.01 -22.13 -3.04
N PHE A 99 -14.61 -22.56 -4.16
CA PHE A 99 -15.81 -21.93 -4.70
C PHE A 99 -16.97 -22.00 -3.73
N LEU A 100 -17.18 -23.14 -3.04
CA LEU A 100 -18.24 -23.26 -2.05
C LEU A 100 -18.10 -22.22 -0.93
N GLY A 101 -16.89 -22.05 -0.39
CA GLY A 101 -16.61 -21.03 0.62
C GLY A 101 -16.92 -19.62 0.13
N GLN A 102 -16.50 -19.29 -1.09
CA GLN A 102 -16.79 -18.00 -1.71
C GLN A 102 -18.29 -17.79 -1.95
N ILE A 103 -19.02 -18.82 -2.40
CA ILE A 103 -20.48 -18.76 -2.60
C ILE A 103 -21.18 -18.46 -1.28
N ILE A 104 -20.82 -19.17 -0.20
CA ILE A 104 -21.39 -18.95 1.13
C ILE A 104 -21.10 -17.52 1.60
N ALA A 105 -19.88 -17.03 1.40
CA ALA A 105 -19.50 -15.67 1.79
C ALA A 105 -20.25 -14.58 1.01
N VAL A 106 -20.42 -14.75 -0.30
CA VAL A 106 -21.19 -13.84 -1.16
C VAL A 106 -22.66 -13.85 -0.78
N VAL A 107 -23.26 -15.02 -0.54
CA VAL A 107 -24.65 -15.09 -0.09
C VAL A 107 -24.83 -14.42 1.29
N ALA A 108 -23.91 -14.63 2.23
CA ALA A 108 -23.96 -13.99 3.54
C ALA A 108 -23.97 -12.45 3.44
N VAL A 109 -23.17 -11.89 2.54
CA VAL A 109 -23.11 -10.42 2.37
C VAL A 109 -24.33 -9.86 1.65
N MET A 110 -24.87 -10.57 0.66
CA MET A 110 -26.10 -10.19 -0.05
C MET A 110 -27.31 -10.21 0.89
N LEU A 111 -27.39 -11.21 1.78
CA LEU A 111 -28.41 -11.26 2.85
C LEU A 111 -28.25 -10.12 3.87
N GLY A 112 -27.03 -9.60 4.03
CA GLY A 112 -26.74 -8.40 4.81
C GLY A 112 -27.22 -7.10 4.15
N GLY A 113 -27.57 -7.13 2.86
CA GLY A 113 -28.03 -5.96 2.10
C GLY A 113 -26.98 -5.34 1.17
N ILE A 114 -25.77 -5.92 1.08
CA ILE A 114 -24.75 -5.42 0.14
C ILE A 114 -25.05 -5.95 -1.27
N ASN A 115 -25.82 -5.17 -2.03
CA ASN A 115 -26.26 -5.48 -3.38
C ASN A 115 -25.96 -4.34 -4.37
N ILE A 116 -25.79 -4.69 -5.64
CA ILE A 116 -25.72 -3.75 -6.76
C ILE A 116 -27.14 -3.50 -7.24
N ASP A 117 -27.80 -2.53 -6.60
CA ASP A 117 -29.19 -2.19 -6.91
C ASP A 117 -29.28 -1.17 -8.03
N ILE A 118 -28.33 -0.24 -8.15
CA ILE A 118 -28.22 0.69 -9.27
C ILE A 118 -27.22 0.11 -10.27
N ILE A 119 -27.73 -0.34 -11.41
CA ILE A 119 -26.93 -1.00 -12.45
C ILE A 119 -26.46 0.04 -13.47
N PRO A 120 -25.17 0.01 -13.86
CA PRO A 120 -24.65 0.90 -14.89
C PRO A 120 -25.52 0.94 -16.14
N LEU A 121 -25.78 2.15 -16.67
CA LEU A 121 -26.59 2.42 -17.87
C LEU A 121 -28.11 2.24 -17.71
N MET A 122 -28.61 1.82 -16.54
CA MET A 122 -30.05 1.63 -16.29
C MET A 122 -30.71 2.82 -15.57
N GLY A 123 -29.98 3.93 -15.41
CA GLY A 123 -30.44 5.09 -14.65
C GLY A 123 -30.17 4.96 -13.16
N TYR A 124 -30.84 5.77 -12.34
CA TYR A 124 -30.66 5.82 -10.89
C TYR A 124 -31.72 5.03 -10.10
N GLU A 125 -32.64 4.38 -10.80
CA GLU A 125 -33.66 3.54 -10.18
C GLU A 125 -33.10 2.15 -9.83
N SER A 126 -33.62 1.55 -8.77
CA SER A 126 -33.27 0.19 -8.40
C SER A 126 -33.67 -0.78 -9.51
N ALA A 127 -32.69 -1.53 -10.00
CA ALA A 127 -32.88 -2.58 -10.97
C ALA A 127 -33.73 -3.72 -10.38
N PRO A 128 -34.46 -4.46 -11.23
CA PRO A 128 -35.25 -5.59 -10.76
C PRO A 128 -34.35 -6.69 -10.16
N LEU A 129 -34.84 -7.33 -9.09
CA LEU A 129 -34.07 -8.31 -8.29
C LEU A 129 -33.49 -9.47 -9.11
N TRP A 130 -34.18 -9.91 -10.17
CA TRP A 130 -33.70 -10.98 -11.05
C TRP A 130 -32.41 -10.61 -11.80
N LEU A 131 -32.07 -9.31 -11.87
CA LEU A 131 -30.85 -8.80 -12.48
C LEU A 131 -29.84 -8.32 -11.43
N SER A 132 -30.29 -7.59 -10.40
CA SER A 132 -29.43 -7.10 -9.30
C SER A 132 -28.72 -8.26 -8.58
N LEU A 133 -29.45 -9.32 -8.20
CA LEU A 133 -28.87 -10.41 -7.40
C LEU A 133 -27.81 -11.21 -8.18
N PRO A 134 -28.04 -11.68 -9.43
CA PRO A 134 -27.01 -12.38 -10.17
C PRO A 134 -25.80 -11.50 -10.51
N LEU A 135 -26.02 -10.21 -10.81
CA LEU A 135 -24.93 -9.28 -11.10
C LEU A 135 -24.06 -9.06 -9.86
N THR A 136 -24.68 -8.81 -8.71
CA THR A 136 -23.99 -8.70 -7.41
C THR A 136 -23.16 -9.95 -7.13
N PHE A 137 -23.77 -11.12 -7.27
CA PHE A 137 -23.11 -12.39 -7.03
C PHE A 137 -21.89 -12.58 -7.93
N LEU A 138 -22.04 -12.34 -9.24
CA LEU A 138 -20.95 -12.47 -10.22
C LEU A 138 -19.84 -11.45 -9.98
N PHE A 139 -20.20 -10.21 -9.63
CA PHE A 139 -19.23 -9.16 -9.35
C PHE A 139 -18.40 -9.49 -8.11
N LEU A 140 -19.04 -9.81 -6.98
CA LEU A 140 -18.33 -10.10 -5.73
C LEU A 140 -17.46 -11.34 -5.85
N LEU A 141 -17.99 -12.42 -6.44
CA LEU A 141 -17.25 -13.66 -6.67
C LEU A 141 -16.08 -13.45 -7.64
N GLY A 142 -16.33 -12.73 -8.74
CA GLY A 142 -15.33 -12.42 -9.76
C GLY A 142 -14.21 -11.54 -9.24
N ALA A 143 -14.55 -10.45 -8.55
CA ALA A 143 -13.59 -9.53 -7.94
C ALA A 143 -12.73 -10.21 -6.86
N THR A 144 -13.35 -11.07 -6.03
CA THR A 144 -12.61 -11.86 -5.02
C THR A 144 -11.54 -12.73 -5.68
N ASN A 145 -11.90 -13.45 -6.74
CA ASN A 145 -10.95 -14.28 -7.48
C ASN A 145 -9.93 -13.45 -8.27
N ALA A 146 -10.33 -12.29 -8.78
CA ALA A 146 -9.44 -11.42 -9.54
C ALA A 146 -8.28 -10.88 -8.69
N VAL A 147 -8.56 -10.48 -7.44
CA VAL A 147 -7.52 -10.07 -6.50
C VAL A 147 -6.68 -11.26 -6.06
N ASN A 148 -7.29 -12.44 -5.83
CA ASN A 148 -6.54 -13.66 -5.54
C ASN A 148 -5.52 -14.00 -6.63
N LEU A 149 -5.94 -13.97 -7.91
CA LEU A 149 -5.06 -14.23 -9.06
C LEU A 149 -4.00 -13.15 -9.28
N SER A 150 -4.20 -11.95 -8.74
CA SER A 150 -3.23 -10.85 -8.83
C SER A 150 -2.05 -11.03 -7.85
N ASP A 151 -2.14 -11.93 -6.87
CA ASP A 151 -1.08 -12.20 -5.87
C ASP A 151 0.05 -13.07 -6.44
N GLY A 152 0.65 -12.63 -7.55
CA GLY A 152 1.71 -13.35 -8.26
C GLY A 152 3.13 -12.82 -8.03
N LEU A 153 3.28 -11.66 -7.39
CA LEU A 153 4.58 -11.03 -7.09
C LEU A 153 4.57 -10.39 -5.70
N ASP A 154 5.70 -10.43 -4.99
CA ASP A 154 5.95 -9.74 -3.71
C ASP A 154 5.42 -8.30 -3.70
N GLY A 155 4.50 -8.00 -2.78
CA GLY A 155 3.87 -6.71 -2.59
C GLY A 155 2.67 -6.42 -3.51
N LEU A 156 2.49 -7.15 -4.61
CA LEU A 156 1.58 -6.74 -5.70
C LEU A 156 0.12 -6.64 -5.28
N ALA A 157 -0.48 -7.72 -4.79
CA ALA A 157 -1.90 -7.74 -4.39
C ALA A 157 -2.17 -6.84 -3.18
N ALA A 158 -1.26 -6.82 -2.20
CA ALA A 158 -1.35 -5.96 -1.03
C ALA A 158 -1.30 -4.47 -1.42
N GLY A 159 -0.39 -4.08 -2.31
CA GLY A 159 -0.22 -2.69 -2.73
C GLY A 159 -1.35 -2.19 -3.62
N THR A 160 -1.82 -2.98 -4.59
CA THR A 160 -2.98 -2.59 -5.42
C THR A 160 -4.24 -2.48 -4.56
N SER A 161 -4.47 -3.42 -3.63
CA SER A 161 -5.59 -3.36 -2.69
C SER A 161 -5.48 -2.15 -1.75
N LEU A 162 -4.29 -1.81 -1.27
CA LEU A 162 -4.05 -0.63 -0.45
C LEU A 162 -4.43 0.66 -1.20
N LEU A 163 -4.03 0.78 -2.47
CA LEU A 163 -4.39 1.93 -3.31
C LEU A 163 -5.91 2.02 -3.50
N SER A 164 -6.59 0.90 -3.78
CA SER A 164 -8.06 0.85 -3.90
C SER A 164 -8.76 1.21 -2.60
N LEU A 165 -8.29 0.68 -1.46
CA LEU A 165 -8.82 1.00 -0.13
C LEU A 165 -8.62 2.47 0.25
N ALA A 166 -7.51 3.09 -0.16
CA ALA A 166 -7.28 4.51 0.06
C ALA A 166 -8.36 5.34 -0.64
N LEU A 167 -8.67 5.04 -1.92
CA LEU A 167 -9.75 5.74 -2.62
C LEU A 167 -11.13 5.45 -2.02
N ILE A 168 -11.40 4.20 -1.60
CA ILE A 168 -12.63 3.83 -0.88
C ILE A 168 -12.76 4.65 0.41
N THR A 169 -11.68 4.81 1.17
CA THR A 169 -11.65 5.63 2.39
C THR A 169 -12.04 7.07 2.07
N VAL A 170 -11.49 7.64 1.00
CA VAL A 170 -11.84 8.99 0.54
C VAL A 170 -13.33 9.11 0.25
N PHE A 171 -13.90 8.19 -0.53
CA PHE A 171 -15.34 8.23 -0.82
C PHE A 171 -16.19 8.04 0.44
N ALA A 172 -15.81 7.13 1.33
CA ALA A 172 -16.49 6.93 2.59
C ALA A 172 -16.52 8.21 3.44
N LEU A 173 -15.40 8.93 3.54
CA LEU A 173 -15.33 10.20 4.26
C LEU A 173 -16.16 11.31 3.58
N LEU A 174 -16.12 11.41 2.24
CA LEU A 174 -16.92 12.38 1.49
C LEU A 174 -18.43 12.13 1.58
N GLN A 175 -18.83 10.89 1.83
CA GLN A 175 -20.23 10.49 2.02
C GLN A 175 -20.66 10.53 3.49
N ASP A 176 -19.77 10.95 4.40
CA ASP A 176 -19.95 10.88 5.85
C ASP A 176 -20.32 9.47 6.36
N ASN A 177 -19.81 8.43 5.68
CA ASN A 177 -20.01 7.04 6.09
C ASN A 177 -18.80 6.57 6.93
N GLN A 178 -18.90 6.82 8.23
CA GLN A 178 -17.84 6.49 9.19
C GLN A 178 -17.58 4.98 9.29
N SER A 179 -18.58 4.13 9.08
CA SER A 179 -18.44 2.67 9.17
C SER A 179 -17.59 2.10 8.05
N ILE A 180 -17.81 2.55 6.80
CA ILE A 180 -16.96 2.16 5.67
C ILE A 180 -15.54 2.72 5.84
N ALA A 181 -15.41 3.97 6.29
CA ALA A 181 -14.11 4.59 6.56
C ALA A 181 -13.34 3.82 7.65
N LEU A 182 -14.03 3.35 8.69
CA LEU A 182 -13.46 2.54 9.76
C LEU A 182 -12.92 1.22 9.22
N VAL A 183 -13.71 0.47 8.44
CA VAL A 183 -13.28 -0.82 7.88
C VAL A 183 -12.10 -0.63 6.91
N SER A 184 -12.21 0.31 5.98
CA SER A 184 -11.19 0.56 4.97
C SER A 184 -9.86 1.05 5.56
N LEU A 185 -9.87 2.00 6.51
CA LEU A 185 -8.64 2.40 7.22
C LEU A 185 -8.05 1.28 8.06
N THR A 186 -8.86 0.47 8.71
CA THR A 186 -8.36 -0.67 9.49
C THR A 186 -7.65 -1.68 8.58
N LEU A 187 -8.21 -1.98 7.40
CA LEU A 187 -7.57 -2.81 6.37
C LEU A 187 -6.25 -2.19 5.89
N ILE A 188 -6.21 -0.89 5.62
CA ILE A 188 -4.97 -0.19 5.24
C ILE A 188 -3.90 -0.36 6.32
N GLY A 189 -4.26 -0.23 7.60
CA GLY A 189 -3.34 -0.46 8.73
C GLY A 189 -2.72 -1.86 8.69
N GLY A 190 -3.56 -2.90 8.61
CA GLY A 190 -3.10 -4.28 8.48
C GLY A 190 -2.23 -4.52 7.24
N LEU A 191 -2.60 -3.94 6.10
CA LEU A 191 -1.83 -4.05 4.85
C LEU A 191 -0.46 -3.40 4.92
N ILE A 192 -0.35 -2.20 5.49
CA ILE A 192 0.95 -1.54 5.68
C ILE A 192 1.83 -2.39 6.61
N GLY A 193 1.24 -2.96 7.67
CA GLY A 193 1.95 -3.86 8.58
C GLY A 193 2.46 -5.13 7.88
N PHE A 194 1.68 -5.67 6.95
CA PHE A 194 2.06 -6.84 6.14
C PHE A 194 3.11 -6.51 5.06
N LEU A 195 2.93 -5.43 4.31
CA LEU A 195 3.85 -4.97 3.26
C LEU A 195 5.28 -4.81 3.80
N ARG A 196 5.43 -4.42 5.06
CA ARG A 196 6.75 -4.34 5.72
C ARG A 196 7.58 -5.62 5.61
N TYR A 197 6.93 -6.79 5.54
CA TYR A 197 7.57 -8.11 5.44
C TYR A 197 7.36 -8.78 4.09
N ASN A 198 6.38 -8.35 3.31
CA ASN A 198 6.03 -8.93 2.02
C ASN A 198 6.68 -8.23 0.83
N THR A 199 7.16 -7.00 0.97
CA THR A 199 7.77 -6.33 -0.17
C THR A 199 9.11 -6.97 -0.56
N PHE A 200 9.39 -6.96 -1.87
CA PHE A 200 10.51 -7.67 -2.48
C PHE A 200 11.87 -7.30 -1.87
N PRO A 201 12.66 -8.27 -1.39
CA PRO A 201 12.37 -9.72 -1.34
C PRO A 201 11.48 -10.10 -0.15
N ALA A 202 10.36 -10.79 -0.42
CA ALA A 202 9.40 -11.19 0.59
C ALA A 202 9.98 -12.16 1.63
N ARG A 203 9.59 -11.94 2.89
CA ARG A 203 9.87 -12.85 4.03
C ARG A 203 8.67 -13.72 4.39
N ILE A 204 7.50 -13.35 3.90
CA ILE A 204 6.21 -14.02 4.12
C ILE A 204 5.30 -13.71 2.93
N PHE A 205 4.55 -14.72 2.48
CA PHE A 205 3.50 -14.58 1.48
C PHE A 205 2.13 -14.45 2.14
N MET A 206 1.22 -13.83 1.41
CA MET A 206 -0.14 -13.58 1.85
C MET A 206 -0.92 -14.90 1.97
N GLY A 207 -0.71 -15.83 1.04
CA GLY A 207 -1.50 -17.07 0.94
C GLY A 207 -2.91 -16.82 0.43
N ASP A 208 -3.61 -17.89 0.05
CA ASP A 208 -5.01 -17.85 -0.42
C ASP A 208 -5.92 -17.27 0.67
N THR A 209 -5.59 -17.47 1.96
CA THR A 209 -6.29 -16.84 3.09
C THR A 209 -6.37 -15.32 2.94
N GLY A 210 -5.23 -14.66 2.71
CA GLY A 210 -5.17 -13.21 2.72
C GLY A 210 -5.64 -12.61 1.41
N SER A 211 -5.27 -13.21 0.27
CA SER A 211 -5.58 -12.67 -1.05
C SER A 211 -7.09 -12.74 -1.35
N GLN A 212 -7.75 -13.85 -0.97
CA GLN A 212 -9.21 -13.96 -1.07
C GLN A 212 -9.92 -13.05 -0.07
N PHE A 213 -9.42 -12.94 1.18
CA PHE A 213 -9.98 -12.02 2.17
C PHE A 213 -9.94 -10.58 1.67
N LEU A 214 -8.81 -10.11 1.13
CA LEU A 214 -8.70 -8.77 0.57
C LEU A 214 -9.60 -8.58 -0.64
N GLY A 215 -9.63 -9.55 -1.57
CA GLY A 215 -10.51 -9.49 -2.73
C GLY A 215 -11.97 -9.32 -2.34
N TYR A 216 -12.43 -10.11 -1.37
CA TYR A 216 -13.79 -10.02 -0.82
C TYR A 216 -14.04 -8.66 -0.16
N MET A 217 -13.15 -8.21 0.72
CA MET A 217 -13.34 -6.96 1.47
C MET A 217 -13.34 -5.74 0.53
N VAL A 218 -12.38 -5.64 -0.40
CA VAL A 218 -12.33 -4.53 -1.37
C VAL A 218 -13.54 -4.53 -2.28
N ALA A 219 -14.00 -5.70 -2.74
CA ALA A 219 -15.21 -5.81 -3.57
C ALA A 219 -16.46 -5.34 -2.83
N CYS A 220 -16.67 -5.80 -1.59
CA CYS A 220 -17.83 -5.39 -0.80
C CYS A 220 -17.81 -3.90 -0.47
N LEU A 221 -16.64 -3.36 -0.07
CA LEU A 221 -16.50 -1.94 0.23
C LEU A 221 -16.65 -1.07 -1.03
N ALA A 222 -16.20 -1.53 -2.19
CA ALA A 222 -16.41 -0.84 -3.46
C ALA A 222 -17.90 -0.74 -3.81
N VAL A 223 -18.68 -1.81 -3.58
CA VAL A 223 -20.15 -1.77 -3.72
C VAL A 223 -20.73 -0.76 -2.75
N LEU A 224 -20.39 -0.85 -1.45
CA LEU A 224 -20.92 0.05 -0.42
C LEU A 224 -20.68 1.53 -0.70
N VAL A 225 -19.51 1.94 -1.22
CA VAL A 225 -19.27 3.36 -1.56
C VAL A 225 -19.93 3.80 -2.86
N SER A 226 -20.29 2.87 -3.74
CA SER A 226 -20.89 3.17 -5.06
C SER A 226 -22.41 3.06 -5.09
N GLN A 227 -23.03 2.58 -4.01
CA GLN A 227 -24.47 2.31 -3.91
C GLN A 227 -25.06 3.07 -2.72
N GLY A 228 -26.37 3.30 -2.72
CA GLY A 228 -27.11 3.93 -1.61
C GLY A 228 -27.72 5.29 -1.92
N GLU A 229 -28.67 5.73 -1.09
CA GLU A 229 -29.52 6.92 -1.33
C GLU A 229 -28.75 8.25 -1.33
N ARG A 230 -27.58 8.29 -0.67
CA ARG A 230 -26.70 9.48 -0.62
C ARG A 230 -25.67 9.51 -1.74
N CYS A 231 -25.71 8.55 -2.66
CA CYS A 231 -24.65 8.29 -3.62
C CYS A 231 -24.92 9.03 -4.93
N ALA A 232 -24.33 10.22 -5.09
CA ALA A 232 -24.35 10.98 -6.35
C ALA A 232 -23.25 10.56 -7.35
N ILE A 233 -22.53 9.46 -7.08
CA ILE A 233 -21.43 8.97 -7.92
C ILE A 233 -21.87 7.85 -8.84
N SER A 234 -21.15 7.66 -9.95
CA SER A 234 -21.45 6.62 -10.95
C SER A 234 -21.45 5.21 -10.35
N SER A 235 -22.44 4.41 -10.74
CA SER A 235 -22.54 3.00 -10.35
C SER A 235 -21.48 2.11 -11.00
N ALA A 236 -20.83 2.59 -12.08
CA ALA A 236 -19.74 1.89 -12.75
C ALA A 236 -18.38 2.03 -12.03
N LEU A 237 -18.30 2.85 -10.98
CA LEU A 237 -17.05 3.18 -10.29
C LEU A 237 -16.29 1.97 -9.71
N PRO A 238 -16.93 0.91 -9.17
CA PRO A 238 -16.22 -0.28 -8.69
C PRO A 238 -15.32 -0.92 -9.75
N LEU A 239 -15.66 -0.78 -11.04
CA LEU A 239 -14.86 -1.27 -12.15
C LEU A 239 -13.51 -0.55 -12.24
N LEU A 240 -13.43 0.74 -11.92
CA LEU A 240 -12.16 1.47 -11.91
C LEU A 240 -11.39 1.22 -10.61
N ILE A 241 -12.09 1.09 -9.48
CA ILE A 241 -11.48 0.78 -8.16
C ILE A 241 -10.74 -0.55 -8.20
N LEU A 242 -11.31 -1.57 -8.83
CA LEU A 242 -10.73 -2.92 -8.99
C LEU A 242 -10.22 -3.18 -10.41
N GLY A 243 -10.00 -2.12 -11.18
CA GLY A 243 -9.86 -2.22 -12.63
C GLY A 243 -8.70 -3.07 -13.10
N LEU A 244 -7.53 -2.98 -12.47
CA LEU A 244 -6.41 -3.80 -12.89
C LEU A 244 -6.59 -5.30 -12.58
N PRO A 245 -6.96 -5.74 -11.36
CA PRO A 245 -7.28 -7.15 -11.11
C PRO A 245 -8.33 -7.71 -12.08
N ILE A 246 -9.39 -6.94 -12.33
CA ILE A 246 -10.47 -7.29 -13.25
C ILE A 246 -9.91 -7.43 -14.67
N LEU A 247 -9.18 -6.43 -15.16
CA LEU A 247 -8.56 -6.43 -16.50
C LEU A 247 -7.63 -7.64 -16.72
N ASP A 248 -6.75 -7.93 -15.76
CA ASP A 248 -5.82 -9.07 -15.85
C ASP A 248 -6.58 -10.39 -15.96
N THR A 249 -7.55 -10.58 -15.07
CA THR A 249 -8.37 -11.80 -15.02
C THR A 249 -9.17 -11.98 -16.32
N PHE A 250 -9.85 -10.95 -16.80
CA PHE A 250 -10.59 -11.00 -18.06
C PHE A 250 -9.67 -11.27 -19.25
N THR A 251 -8.49 -10.66 -19.29
CA THR A 251 -7.51 -10.87 -20.37
C THR A 251 -7.04 -12.31 -20.41
N VAL A 252 -6.61 -12.84 -19.26
CA VAL A 252 -6.12 -14.22 -19.13
C VAL A 252 -7.22 -15.23 -19.46
N MET A 253 -8.45 -15.03 -18.96
CA MET A 253 -9.59 -15.89 -19.30
C MET A 253 -9.92 -15.85 -20.80
N THR A 254 -9.88 -14.67 -21.42
CA THR A 254 -10.15 -14.51 -22.86
C THR A 254 -9.10 -15.24 -23.71
N ILE A 255 -7.82 -15.17 -23.33
CA ILE A 255 -6.74 -15.90 -24.00
C ILE A 255 -6.99 -17.41 -23.88
N ARG A 256 -7.29 -17.92 -22.68
CA ARG A 256 -7.57 -19.35 -22.44
C ARG A 256 -8.73 -19.87 -23.28
N ILE A 257 -9.83 -19.12 -23.35
CA ILE A 257 -11.00 -19.47 -24.15
C ILE A 257 -10.65 -19.53 -25.64
N LYS A 258 -9.86 -18.57 -26.15
CA LYS A 258 -9.37 -18.59 -27.54
C LYS A 258 -8.46 -19.79 -27.83
N GLU A 259 -7.70 -20.24 -26.83
CA GLU A 259 -6.87 -21.44 -26.89
C GLU A 259 -7.66 -22.75 -26.64
N LYS A 260 -8.99 -22.68 -26.47
CA LYS A 260 -9.87 -23.82 -26.13
C LYS A 260 -9.49 -24.53 -24.82
N ARG A 261 -8.85 -23.82 -23.90
CA ARG A 261 -8.52 -24.28 -22.55
C ARG A 261 -9.59 -23.82 -21.56
N SER A 262 -9.69 -24.50 -20.42
CA SER A 262 -10.57 -24.07 -19.34
C SER A 262 -10.17 -22.66 -18.85
N PRO A 263 -11.12 -21.74 -18.63
CA PRO A 263 -10.83 -20.44 -18.02
C PRO A 263 -10.16 -20.55 -16.63
N PHE A 264 -10.31 -21.69 -15.96
CA PHE A 264 -9.79 -21.95 -14.62
C PHE A 264 -8.47 -22.74 -14.59
N SER A 265 -7.87 -23.05 -15.74
CA SER A 265 -6.58 -23.74 -15.77
C SER A 265 -5.43 -22.80 -15.33
N PRO A 266 -4.45 -23.26 -14.53
CA PRO A 266 -3.28 -22.44 -14.17
C PRO A 266 -2.49 -21.96 -15.39
N ASP A 267 -1.96 -20.73 -15.38
CA ASP A 267 -1.21 -20.16 -16.51
C ASP A 267 -0.23 -19.05 -16.09
N LYS A 268 0.79 -18.77 -16.92
CA LYS A 268 1.81 -17.71 -16.73
C LYS A 268 1.52 -16.44 -17.56
N ASN A 269 0.29 -16.25 -18.04
CA ASN A 269 -0.07 -15.16 -18.94
C ASN A 269 -0.55 -13.87 -18.24
N HIS A 270 -0.46 -13.80 -16.91
CA HIS A 270 -0.82 -12.61 -16.14
C HIS A 270 0.07 -11.40 -16.46
N LEU A 271 -0.47 -10.19 -16.36
CA LEU A 271 0.20 -8.92 -16.68
C LEU A 271 1.60 -8.81 -16.08
N HIS A 272 1.79 -9.27 -14.85
CA HIS A 272 3.09 -9.22 -14.16
C HIS A 272 4.14 -10.12 -14.84
N HIS A 273 3.76 -11.34 -15.24
CA HIS A 273 4.63 -12.21 -16.04
C HIS A 273 4.89 -11.63 -17.42
N GLN A 274 3.90 -10.94 -18.00
CA GLN A 274 4.09 -10.28 -19.28
C GLN A 274 5.15 -9.19 -19.23
N LEU A 275 5.07 -8.31 -18.23
CA LEU A 275 6.05 -7.26 -17.97
C LEU A 275 7.44 -7.83 -17.69
N MET A 276 7.54 -8.88 -16.88
CA MET A 276 8.80 -9.59 -16.61
C MET A 276 9.40 -10.20 -17.89
N SER A 277 8.55 -10.78 -18.75
CA SER A 277 8.97 -11.34 -20.03
C SER A 277 9.48 -10.25 -21.00
N LEU A 278 9.06 -8.99 -20.85
CA LEU A 278 9.60 -7.86 -21.61
C LEU A 278 10.96 -7.36 -21.06
N GLY A 279 11.49 -8.00 -20.01
CA GLY A 279 12.80 -7.70 -19.43
C GLY A 279 12.77 -6.76 -18.23
N LEU A 280 11.59 -6.46 -17.67
CA LEU A 280 11.48 -5.76 -16.40
C LEU A 280 11.84 -6.68 -15.24
N LYS A 281 12.46 -6.12 -14.20
CA LYS A 281 12.71 -6.80 -12.93
C LYS A 281 11.44 -6.87 -12.08
N HIS A 282 11.43 -7.75 -11.07
CA HIS A 282 10.30 -7.96 -10.16
C HIS A 282 9.71 -6.64 -9.62
N PHE A 283 10.53 -5.81 -8.99
CA PHE A 283 10.10 -4.53 -8.43
C PHE A 283 9.69 -3.51 -9.51
N GLU A 284 10.28 -3.55 -10.70
CA GLU A 284 9.92 -2.67 -11.82
C GLU A 284 8.53 -3.03 -12.36
N ALA A 285 8.23 -4.33 -12.48
CA ALA A 285 6.92 -4.82 -12.91
C ALA A 285 5.82 -4.41 -11.92
N VAL A 286 6.04 -4.64 -10.61
CA VAL A 286 5.10 -4.21 -9.57
C VAL A 286 4.91 -2.69 -9.58
N GLY A 287 5.99 -1.92 -9.71
CA GLY A 287 5.91 -0.45 -9.75
C GLY A 287 5.12 0.08 -10.95
N VAL A 288 5.31 -0.50 -12.14
CA VAL A 288 4.50 -0.17 -13.33
C VAL A 288 3.03 -0.50 -13.09
N ILE A 289 2.75 -1.62 -12.45
CA ILE A 289 1.37 -2.02 -12.14
C ILE A 289 0.72 -1.03 -11.14
N TYR A 290 1.43 -0.58 -10.12
CA TYR A 290 0.92 0.47 -9.22
C TYR A 290 0.62 1.77 -9.96
N LEU A 291 1.47 2.19 -10.89
CA LEU A 291 1.22 3.39 -11.69
C LEU A 291 -0.02 3.25 -12.56
N ILE A 292 -0.21 2.09 -13.19
CA ILE A 292 -1.42 1.77 -13.96
C ILE A 292 -2.66 1.86 -13.06
N GLN A 293 -2.61 1.24 -11.88
CA GLN A 293 -3.71 1.28 -10.93
C GLN A 293 -4.01 2.70 -10.44
N VAL A 294 -2.98 3.50 -10.12
CA VAL A 294 -3.17 4.90 -9.68
C VAL A 294 -3.86 5.75 -10.75
N VAL A 295 -3.52 5.57 -12.04
CA VAL A 295 -4.21 6.31 -13.12
C VAL A 295 -5.70 5.97 -13.14
N LEU A 296 -6.07 4.70 -12.98
CA LEU A 296 -7.48 4.29 -12.86
C LEU A 296 -8.16 4.92 -11.64
N LEU A 297 -7.50 4.94 -10.49
CA LEU A 297 -8.05 5.48 -9.24
C LEU A 297 -8.21 7.01 -9.28
N ILE A 298 -7.23 7.73 -9.83
CA ILE A 298 -7.33 9.18 -10.07
C ILE A 298 -8.48 9.46 -11.04
N SER A 299 -8.61 8.67 -12.10
CA SER A 299 -9.70 8.80 -13.06
C SER A 299 -11.06 8.52 -12.41
N ALA A 300 -11.15 7.49 -11.55
CA ALA A 300 -12.34 7.23 -10.75
C ALA A 300 -12.71 8.42 -9.87
N TYR A 301 -11.74 9.04 -9.20
CA TYR A 301 -11.99 10.22 -8.39
C TYR A 301 -12.47 11.41 -9.24
N ILE A 302 -11.78 11.75 -10.32
CA ILE A 302 -12.09 12.91 -11.17
C ILE A 302 -13.45 12.72 -11.88
N PHE A 303 -13.68 11.55 -12.45
CA PHE A 303 -14.87 11.26 -13.26
C PHE A 303 -16.04 10.71 -12.45
N ARG A 304 -15.99 10.72 -11.11
CA ARG A 304 -17.03 10.13 -10.26
C ARG A 304 -18.46 10.62 -10.53
N PHE A 305 -18.61 11.85 -11.06
CA PHE A 305 -19.90 12.46 -11.39
C PHE A 305 -20.27 12.37 -12.87
N GLU A 306 -19.40 11.80 -13.70
CA GLU A 306 -19.68 11.57 -15.11
C GLU A 306 -20.64 10.40 -15.31
N SER A 307 -21.25 10.32 -16.50
CA SER A 307 -22.16 9.23 -16.84
C SER A 307 -21.49 7.85 -16.82
N ASP A 308 -22.24 6.80 -16.47
CA ASP A 308 -21.75 5.42 -16.49
C ASP A 308 -21.16 5.04 -17.86
N LEU A 309 -21.77 5.50 -18.95
CA LEU A 309 -21.28 5.26 -20.30
C LEU A 309 -19.88 5.85 -20.51
N PHE A 310 -19.63 7.05 -19.99
CA PHE A 310 -18.32 7.67 -20.06
C PHE A 310 -17.27 6.85 -19.30
N LEU A 311 -17.56 6.41 -18.07
CA LEU A 311 -16.63 5.59 -17.29
C LEU A 311 -16.36 4.24 -17.97
N LEU A 312 -17.39 3.57 -18.49
CA LEU A 312 -17.24 2.30 -19.20
C LEU A 312 -16.43 2.46 -20.50
N ALA A 313 -16.67 3.53 -21.26
CA ALA A 313 -15.91 3.84 -22.47
C ALA A 313 -14.45 4.16 -22.14
N PHE A 314 -14.21 4.98 -21.11
CA PHE A 314 -12.87 5.31 -20.62
C PHE A 314 -12.11 4.06 -20.19
N TYR A 315 -12.72 3.23 -19.34
CA TYR A 315 -12.10 1.98 -18.87
C TYR A 315 -11.79 1.02 -20.03
N SER A 316 -12.70 0.90 -20.99
CA SER A 316 -12.51 0.05 -22.17
C SER A 316 -11.36 0.54 -23.05
N LEU A 317 -11.28 1.85 -23.31
CA LEU A 317 -10.20 2.48 -24.07
C LEU A 317 -8.86 2.32 -23.34
N TYR A 318 -8.82 2.62 -22.04
CA TYR A 318 -7.64 2.48 -21.21
C TYR A 318 -7.10 1.03 -21.22
N SER A 319 -8.00 0.07 -21.03
CA SER A 319 -7.71 -1.37 -21.11
C SER A 319 -7.15 -1.78 -22.46
N ALA A 320 -7.77 -1.32 -23.56
CA ALA A 320 -7.31 -1.60 -24.92
C ALA A 320 -5.91 -1.04 -25.20
N LEU A 321 -5.59 0.15 -24.67
CA LEU A 321 -4.26 0.76 -24.81
C LEU A 321 -3.18 -0.04 -24.08
N ILE A 322 -3.46 -0.50 -22.85
CA ILE A 322 -2.52 -1.33 -22.07
C ILE A 322 -2.27 -2.67 -22.78
N ILE A 323 -3.34 -3.38 -23.14
CA ILE A 323 -3.23 -4.67 -23.82
C ILE A 323 -2.51 -4.50 -25.17
N GLY A 324 -2.86 -3.45 -25.93
CA GLY A 324 -2.22 -3.13 -27.19
C GLY A 324 -0.72 -2.87 -27.07
N TYR A 325 -0.31 -2.11 -26.05
CA TYR A 325 1.09 -1.84 -25.75
C TYR A 325 1.86 -3.13 -25.41
N LEU A 326 1.30 -3.98 -24.55
CA LEU A 326 1.92 -5.26 -24.18
C LEU A 326 2.03 -6.20 -25.38
N TYR A 327 0.97 -6.32 -26.18
CA TYR A 327 0.97 -7.12 -27.41
C TYR A 327 2.03 -6.64 -28.42
N MET A 328 2.18 -5.33 -28.60
CA MET A 328 3.23 -4.75 -29.44
C MET A 328 4.63 -5.08 -28.91
N GLY A 329 4.84 -4.98 -27.59
CA GLY A 329 6.08 -5.36 -26.92
C GLY A 329 6.45 -6.82 -27.19
N TYR A 330 5.48 -7.72 -27.05
CA TYR A 330 5.65 -9.14 -27.35
C TYR A 330 6.02 -9.40 -28.80
N LYS A 331 5.28 -8.82 -29.75
CA LYS A 331 5.53 -8.99 -31.19
C LYS A 331 6.91 -8.47 -31.58
N LYS A 332 7.35 -7.36 -30.98
CA LYS A 332 8.70 -6.80 -31.19
C LYS A 332 9.77 -7.76 -30.66
N LYS A 333 9.63 -8.29 -29.44
CA LYS A 333 10.57 -9.26 -28.86
C LYS A 333 10.64 -10.55 -29.69
N ALA A 334 9.50 -11.05 -30.17
CA ALA A 334 9.45 -12.22 -31.04
C ALA A 334 10.18 -11.97 -32.38
N ARG A 335 10.04 -10.77 -32.96
CA ARG A 335 10.77 -10.38 -34.17
C ARG A 335 12.27 -10.23 -33.94
N GLU A 336 12.69 -9.63 -32.82
CA GLU A 336 14.10 -9.47 -32.46
C GLU A 336 14.77 -10.82 -32.15
N GLY A 337 14.05 -11.75 -31.49
CA GLY A 337 14.50 -13.12 -31.27
C GLY A 337 14.60 -13.94 -32.57
N ALA A 338 13.68 -13.74 -33.52
CA ALA A 338 13.74 -14.36 -34.84
C ALA A 338 14.82 -13.75 -35.77
N ALA A 339 15.18 -12.48 -35.55
CA ALA A 339 16.20 -11.77 -36.33
C ALA A 339 17.64 -11.97 -35.82
N GLY A 340 17.87 -12.88 -34.87
CA GLY A 340 19.21 -13.15 -34.33
C GLY A 340 19.84 -11.94 -33.66
N ALA A 341 19.05 -11.11 -32.98
CA ALA A 341 19.57 -9.94 -32.29
C ALA A 341 20.47 -10.37 -31.13
N VAL A 342 21.78 -10.12 -31.31
CA VAL A 342 22.82 -10.12 -30.27
C VAL A 342 22.24 -9.54 -29.00
N GLU A 343 22.24 -10.32 -27.92
CA GLU A 343 21.90 -9.85 -26.58
C GLU A 343 22.61 -8.52 -26.35
N ARG A 344 21.86 -7.42 -26.28
CA ARG A 344 22.44 -6.17 -25.82
C ARG A 344 22.85 -6.44 -24.37
N PRO A 345 24.14 -6.45 -24.02
CA PRO A 345 24.54 -6.71 -22.65
C PRO A 345 23.83 -5.69 -21.76
N GLN A 346 23.26 -6.16 -20.65
CA GLN A 346 22.61 -5.33 -19.63
C GLN A 346 23.48 -4.14 -19.19
N ASP A 347 24.79 -4.22 -19.45
CA ASP A 347 25.82 -3.20 -19.27
C ASP A 347 25.63 -1.90 -20.07
N ALA A 348 24.93 -1.91 -21.21
CA ALA A 348 24.82 -0.70 -22.05
C ALA A 348 23.99 0.42 -21.37
N ARG A 349 23.02 0.07 -20.52
CA ARG A 349 22.30 1.04 -19.66
C ARG A 349 23.12 1.44 -18.43
N ASP A 350 24.05 0.61 -17.99
CA ASP A 350 24.93 0.87 -16.85
C ASP A 350 26.13 1.78 -17.21
N ARG A 351 26.52 1.90 -18.49
CA ARG A 351 27.60 2.79 -18.95
C ARG A 351 27.39 4.27 -18.64
N ARG A 352 26.15 4.78 -18.66
CA ARG A 352 25.85 6.19 -18.36
C ARG A 352 26.10 6.57 -16.88
N ASN A 353 26.15 5.57 -15.99
CA ASN A 353 26.45 5.73 -14.57
C ASN A 353 27.91 5.41 -14.20
N GLN A 354 28.77 4.99 -15.14
CA GLN A 354 30.15 4.60 -14.83
C GLN A 354 31.05 5.78 -14.44
N ILE A 355 30.80 6.99 -14.95
CA ILE A 355 31.58 8.20 -14.57
C ILE A 355 31.26 8.61 -13.13
N LEU A 356 29.97 8.58 -12.76
CA LEU A 356 29.50 8.88 -11.40
C LEU A 356 29.92 7.81 -10.38
N ARG A 357 29.95 6.53 -10.80
CA ARG A 357 30.38 5.38 -9.97
C ARG A 357 31.87 5.38 -9.61
N LYS A 358 32.72 6.20 -10.26
CA LYS A 358 34.14 6.35 -9.91
C LYS A 358 34.37 7.31 -8.74
N MET A 359 33.34 8.02 -8.27
CA MET A 359 33.44 8.98 -7.18
C MET A 359 33.01 8.36 -5.84
N ASP A 360 33.68 7.30 -5.40
CA ASP A 360 33.37 6.61 -4.12
C ASP A 360 33.38 7.59 -2.92
N TRP A 361 34.17 8.66 -2.99
CA TRP A 361 34.18 9.74 -2.00
C TRP A 361 32.82 10.45 -1.87
N VAL A 362 32.15 10.76 -2.98
CA VAL A 362 30.81 11.41 -2.98
C VAL A 362 29.77 10.47 -2.35
N TYR A 363 29.89 9.17 -2.62
CA TYR A 363 29.05 8.17 -1.98
C TYR A 363 29.24 8.20 -0.45
N TYR A 364 30.46 8.12 0.09
CA TYR A 364 30.66 8.13 1.56
C TYR A 364 30.26 9.46 2.22
N HIS A 365 30.50 10.60 1.56
CA HIS A 365 30.22 11.92 2.13
C HIS A 365 28.73 12.27 2.06
N SER A 366 28.00 11.78 1.05
CA SER A 366 26.56 12.04 0.90
C SER A 366 25.73 11.63 2.12
N ALA A 367 26.00 10.47 2.74
CA ALA A 367 25.27 10.06 3.93
C ALA A 367 25.56 10.94 5.14
N THR A 368 26.81 11.36 5.33
CA THR A 368 27.15 12.27 6.43
C THR A 368 26.52 13.64 6.21
N VAL A 369 26.53 14.15 4.97
CA VAL A 369 25.84 15.40 4.61
C VAL A 369 24.35 15.30 4.87
N ILE A 370 23.69 14.23 4.41
CA ILE A 370 22.26 14.00 4.62
C ILE A 370 21.94 13.84 6.12
N GLU A 371 22.76 13.14 6.89
CA GLU A 371 22.61 13.01 8.35
C GLU A 371 22.67 14.36 9.06
N TRP A 372 23.64 15.20 8.72
CA TRP A 372 23.72 16.57 9.26
C TRP A 372 22.54 17.43 8.82
N PHE A 373 22.07 17.27 7.58
CA PHE A 373 20.99 18.06 7.03
C PHE A 373 19.63 17.73 7.67
N ILE A 374 19.32 16.43 7.81
CA ILE A 374 18.15 15.96 8.57
C ILE A 374 18.23 16.44 10.03
N SER A 375 19.40 16.32 10.65
CA SER A 375 19.61 16.76 12.03
C SER A 375 19.36 18.27 12.19
N ALA A 376 19.85 19.08 11.24
CA ALA A 376 19.64 20.52 11.22
C ALA A 376 18.17 20.87 11.02
N ILE A 377 17.49 20.25 10.06
CA ILE A 377 16.05 20.44 9.81
C ILE A 377 15.25 20.13 11.08
N LEU A 378 15.47 18.97 11.71
CA LEU A 378 14.76 18.58 12.94
C LEU A 378 14.96 19.57 14.09
N LEU A 379 16.19 20.06 14.30
CA LEU A 379 16.46 21.03 15.37
C LEU A 379 15.88 22.40 15.08
N VAL A 380 16.07 22.92 13.86
CA VAL A 380 15.56 24.24 13.47
C VAL A 380 14.02 24.22 13.53
N SER A 381 13.38 23.25 12.89
CA SER A 381 11.91 23.11 12.95
C SER A 381 11.39 23.01 14.39
N ALA A 382 12.09 22.29 15.28
CA ALA A 382 11.73 22.21 16.70
C ALA A 382 11.85 23.55 17.44
N THR A 383 12.88 24.35 17.14
CA THR A 383 13.10 25.65 17.83
C THR A 383 12.16 26.77 17.37
N VAL A 384 11.62 26.68 16.16
CA VAL A 384 10.76 27.72 15.58
C VAL A 384 9.30 27.57 16.05
N VAL A 385 8.95 26.41 16.62
CA VAL A 385 7.64 26.14 17.20
C VAL A 385 7.48 26.95 18.49
N ASN A 386 6.70 28.03 18.42
CA ASN A 386 6.55 28.99 19.52
C ASN A 386 5.38 28.68 20.47
N SER A 387 4.37 27.94 20.00
CA SER A 387 3.17 27.63 20.78
C SER A 387 2.78 26.16 20.61
N VAL A 388 2.88 25.38 21.68
CA VAL A 388 2.48 23.97 21.69
C VAL A 388 1.36 23.79 22.69
N ARG A 389 0.28 23.12 22.29
CA ARG A 389 -0.79 22.77 23.22
C ARG A 389 -0.27 21.79 24.29
N SER A 390 -0.80 21.89 25.51
CA SER A 390 -0.31 21.12 26.67
C SER A 390 -0.39 19.60 26.47
N ASP A 391 -1.40 19.11 25.76
CA ASP A 391 -1.55 17.70 25.39
C ASP A 391 -0.39 17.19 24.53
N PHE A 392 -0.01 17.94 23.49
CA PHE A 392 1.13 17.60 22.63
C PHE A 392 2.46 17.72 23.36
N ALA A 393 2.62 18.70 24.27
CA ALA A 393 3.84 18.86 25.05
C ALA A 393 4.08 17.69 26.01
N ILE A 394 3.04 17.26 26.73
CA ILE A 394 3.09 16.10 27.62
C ILE A 394 3.41 14.83 26.81
N ALA A 395 2.75 14.65 25.65
CA ALA A 395 3.02 13.51 24.78
C ALA A 395 4.48 13.50 24.27
N SER A 396 5.02 14.66 23.89
CA SER A 396 6.43 14.79 23.46
C SER A 396 7.40 14.41 24.58
N LEU A 397 7.18 14.88 25.81
CA LEU A 397 8.05 14.57 26.95
C LEU A 397 7.94 13.10 27.39
N ALA A 398 6.76 12.51 27.32
CA ALA A 398 6.57 11.08 27.53
C ALA A 398 7.34 10.27 26.48
N LEU A 399 7.31 10.68 25.21
CA LEU A 399 8.12 10.09 24.14
C LEU A 399 9.61 10.24 24.42
N VAL A 400 10.09 11.42 24.83
CA VAL A 400 11.49 11.64 25.21
C VAL A 400 11.92 10.67 26.30
N ALA A 401 11.12 10.52 27.37
CA ALA A 401 11.43 9.60 28.45
C ALA A 401 11.54 8.14 27.97
N GLY A 402 10.57 7.67 27.17
CA GLY A 402 10.57 6.32 26.60
C GLY A 402 11.74 6.06 25.64
N LEU A 403 12.03 7.01 24.76
CA LEU A 403 13.12 6.92 23.78
C LEU A 403 14.49 7.03 24.44
N ALA A 404 14.65 7.87 25.46
CA ALA A 404 15.88 7.95 26.25
C ALA A 404 16.13 6.64 27.02
N ALA A 405 15.09 6.05 27.63
CA ALA A 405 15.21 4.75 28.28
C ALA A 405 15.62 3.65 27.28
N LEU A 406 15.01 3.63 26.09
CA LEU A 406 15.38 2.71 25.01
C LEU A 406 16.84 2.91 24.58
N PHE A 407 17.27 4.16 24.42
CA PHE A 407 18.64 4.53 24.03
C PHE A 407 19.68 4.08 25.06
N LEU A 408 19.38 4.23 26.35
CA LEU A 408 20.25 3.81 27.46
C LEU A 408 20.28 2.28 27.62
N ALA A 409 19.16 1.60 27.39
CA ALA A 409 19.07 0.13 27.50
C ALA A 409 19.75 -0.61 26.35
N ALA A 410 19.84 0.02 25.17
CA ALA A 410 20.43 -0.59 23.98
C ALA A 410 21.96 -0.66 24.06
N ARG A 411 22.50 -1.82 24.47
CA ARG A 411 23.95 -2.10 24.55
C ARG A 411 24.74 -1.81 23.26
N LYS A 412 24.10 -1.89 22.09
CA LYS A 412 24.58 -1.38 20.81
C LYS A 412 23.53 -0.41 20.28
N HIS A 413 23.94 0.81 19.92
CA HIS A 413 23.08 1.80 19.27
C HIS A 413 22.73 1.35 17.86
N SER A 414 21.77 0.41 17.79
CA SER A 414 21.37 -0.26 16.57
C SER A 414 20.59 0.69 15.67
N ALA A 415 20.58 0.40 14.38
CA ALA A 415 19.75 1.08 13.41
C ALA A 415 18.25 1.08 13.82
N PHE A 416 17.82 0.08 14.58
CA PHE A 416 16.46 0.02 15.12
C PHE A 416 16.16 1.18 16.08
N VAL A 417 17.03 1.45 17.06
CA VAL A 417 16.82 2.55 18.03
C VAL A 417 16.83 3.89 17.33
N ALA A 418 17.78 4.11 16.41
CA ALA A 418 17.86 5.34 15.63
C ALA A 418 16.62 5.54 14.75
N ARG A 419 16.08 4.48 14.14
CA ARG A 419 14.83 4.52 13.36
C ARG A 419 13.64 4.96 14.21
N VAL A 420 13.44 4.31 15.37
CA VAL A 420 12.32 4.64 16.27
C VAL A 420 12.40 6.09 16.74
N CYS A 421 13.59 6.57 17.08
CA CYS A 421 13.79 7.96 17.51
C CYS A 421 13.57 8.95 16.36
N CYS A 422 14.21 8.76 15.21
CA CYS A 422 14.08 9.66 14.05
C CYS A 422 12.63 9.77 13.58
N TYR A 423 11.93 8.63 13.47
CA TYR A 423 10.54 8.63 12.98
C TYR A 423 9.59 9.33 13.94
N SER A 424 9.71 9.04 15.24
CA SER A 424 8.90 9.70 16.26
C SER A 424 9.13 11.21 16.27
N ALA A 425 10.39 11.64 16.19
CA ALA A 425 10.76 13.05 16.13
C ALA A 425 10.26 13.73 14.86
N SER A 426 10.41 13.09 13.69
CA SER A 426 9.94 13.63 12.41
C SER A 426 8.43 13.87 12.42
N VAL A 427 7.64 12.92 12.92
CA VAL A 427 6.18 13.05 13.03
C VAL A 427 5.78 14.25 13.90
N PHE A 428 6.31 14.34 15.11
CA PHE A 428 5.96 15.41 16.05
C PHE A 428 6.42 16.78 15.56
N VAL A 429 7.68 16.89 15.15
CA VAL A 429 8.29 18.16 14.75
C VAL A 429 7.63 18.70 13.49
N VAL A 430 7.41 17.88 12.45
CA VAL A 430 6.76 18.33 11.21
C VAL A 430 5.32 18.75 11.45
N TYR A 431 4.55 17.96 12.21
CA TYR A 431 3.16 18.30 12.52
C TYR A 431 3.05 19.64 13.25
N LEU A 432 3.85 19.83 14.30
CA LEU A 432 3.81 21.05 15.09
C LEU A 432 4.40 22.24 14.32
N TYR A 433 5.44 22.04 13.52
CA TYR A 433 5.97 23.06 12.63
C TYR A 433 4.90 23.58 11.65
N THR A 434 4.21 22.68 10.94
CA THR A 434 3.24 23.08 9.91
C THR A 434 2.03 23.77 10.52
N THR A 435 1.57 23.31 11.69
CA THR A 435 0.38 23.84 12.38
C THR A 435 0.66 25.07 13.27
N SER A 436 1.94 25.39 13.52
CA SER A 436 2.32 26.56 14.33
C SER A 436 2.25 27.86 13.54
N SER A 437 1.84 28.93 14.22
CA SER A 437 1.90 30.30 13.69
C SER A 437 3.34 30.82 13.74
N ILE A 438 4.04 30.72 12.61
CA ILE A 438 5.43 31.14 12.43
C ILE A 438 5.49 32.22 11.34
N SER A 439 6.50 33.08 11.36
CA SER A 439 6.62 34.12 10.32
C SER A 439 6.83 33.48 8.94
N GLU A 440 6.28 34.09 7.89
CA GLU A 440 6.42 33.57 6.52
C GLU A 440 7.88 33.43 6.09
N GLU A 441 8.75 34.35 6.51
CA GLU A 441 10.19 34.29 6.24
C GLU A 441 10.83 33.02 6.81
N LEU A 442 10.54 32.68 8.07
CA LEU A 442 11.04 31.47 8.72
C LEU A 442 10.47 30.20 8.09
N ARG A 443 9.19 30.20 7.74
CA ARG A 443 8.54 29.09 7.03
C ARG A 443 9.19 28.85 5.66
N MET A 444 9.39 29.91 4.88
CA MET A 444 10.04 29.83 3.57
C MET A 444 11.45 29.23 3.66
N VAL A 445 12.23 29.61 4.69
CA VAL A 445 13.58 29.08 4.91
C VAL A 445 13.55 27.57 5.22
N VAL A 446 12.67 27.13 6.12
CA VAL A 446 12.56 25.72 6.51
C VAL A 446 12.00 24.87 5.36
N ASP A 447 10.95 25.31 4.66
CA ASP A 447 10.39 24.61 3.49
C ASP A 447 11.42 24.50 2.36
N SER A 448 12.22 25.56 2.14
CA SER A 448 13.33 25.52 1.19
C SER A 448 14.39 24.49 1.60
N ALA A 449 14.66 24.32 2.90
CA ALA A 449 15.54 23.28 3.38
C ALA A 449 14.98 21.88 3.07
N PHE A 450 13.68 21.62 3.22
CA PHE A 450 13.08 20.34 2.81
C PHE A 450 13.23 20.08 1.31
N ILE A 451 13.02 21.09 0.45
CA ILE A 451 13.23 20.96 -1.00
C ILE A 451 14.68 20.59 -1.31
N VAL A 452 15.63 21.25 -0.65
CA VAL A 452 17.06 20.96 -0.80
C VAL A 452 17.38 19.54 -0.33
N LEU A 453 16.79 19.06 0.79
CA LEU A 453 16.95 17.69 1.26
C LEU A 453 16.49 16.69 0.20
N VAL A 454 15.30 16.90 -0.39
CA VAL A 454 14.77 16.03 -1.46
C VAL A 454 15.70 16.02 -2.67
N ALA A 455 16.21 17.19 -3.10
CA ALA A 455 17.16 17.27 -4.21
C ALA A 455 18.47 16.51 -3.91
N PHE A 456 19.02 16.65 -2.71
CA PHE A 456 20.20 15.91 -2.25
C PHE A 456 19.94 14.40 -2.18
N LEU A 457 18.76 13.99 -1.69
CA LEU A 457 18.36 12.59 -1.66
C LEU A 457 18.26 12.01 -3.07
N MET A 458 17.60 12.71 -4.00
CA MET A 458 17.51 12.28 -5.39
C MET A 458 18.89 12.15 -6.05
N LEU A 459 19.78 13.12 -5.81
CA LEU A 459 21.16 13.09 -6.30
C LEU A 459 21.94 11.90 -5.70
N ALA A 460 21.83 11.72 -4.38
CA ALA A 460 22.51 10.67 -3.65
C ALA A 460 22.03 9.29 -4.11
N ILE A 461 20.72 9.06 -4.15
CA ILE A 461 20.10 7.81 -4.64
C ILE A 461 20.57 7.51 -6.07
N ARG A 462 20.56 8.50 -6.97
CA ARG A 462 21.03 8.32 -8.35
C ARG A 462 22.51 7.97 -8.45
N MET A 463 23.33 8.43 -7.51
CA MET A 463 24.77 8.14 -7.43
C MET A 463 25.10 6.85 -6.65
N THR A 464 24.14 6.30 -5.90
CA THR A 464 24.33 5.12 -5.05
C THR A 464 24.39 3.85 -5.91
N ARG A 465 25.23 2.87 -5.53
CA ARG A 465 25.30 1.57 -6.23
C ARG A 465 23.96 0.84 -6.10
N LYS A 466 23.50 0.21 -7.20
CA LYS A 466 22.21 -0.51 -7.34
C LYS A 466 21.93 -1.61 -6.30
N GLU A 467 22.92 -1.94 -5.47
CA GLU A 467 22.87 -3.10 -4.57
C GLU A 467 22.56 -2.74 -3.11
N GLU A 468 22.74 -1.48 -2.67
CA GLU A 468 22.60 -1.12 -1.25
C GLU A 468 21.37 -0.26 -0.93
N PHE A 469 20.91 0.59 -1.86
CA PHE A 469 19.66 1.34 -1.71
C PHE A 469 18.78 1.06 -2.92
N ARG A 470 17.80 0.17 -2.75
CA ARG A 470 16.79 -0.14 -3.76
C ARG A 470 15.53 0.63 -3.35
N LEU A 471 15.04 1.51 -4.23
CA LEU A 471 13.67 1.99 -4.13
C LEU A 471 12.77 0.76 -4.21
N ASP A 472 12.18 0.45 -3.07
CA ASP A 472 11.29 -0.67 -2.86
C ASP A 472 9.89 -0.32 -3.42
N THR A 473 9.00 -1.28 -3.65
CA THR A 473 7.64 -0.97 -4.12
C THR A 473 6.79 -0.28 -3.04
N GLN A 474 7.07 -0.55 -1.76
CA GLN A 474 6.59 0.19 -0.59
C GLN A 474 7.03 1.65 -0.64
N ASP A 475 8.27 1.92 -1.05
CA ASP A 475 8.73 3.29 -1.25
C ASP A 475 7.87 3.98 -2.32
N LEU A 476 7.63 3.34 -3.46
CA LEU A 476 6.74 3.89 -4.47
C LEU A 476 5.33 4.16 -3.92
N LEU A 477 4.77 3.26 -3.09
CA LEU A 477 3.46 3.49 -2.45
C LEU A 477 3.48 4.71 -1.54
N VAL A 478 4.52 4.88 -0.72
CA VAL A 478 4.67 6.07 0.15
C VAL A 478 4.73 7.33 -0.70
N LEU A 479 5.54 7.35 -1.76
CA LEU A 479 5.65 8.50 -2.66
C LEU A 479 4.30 8.83 -3.33
N LEU A 480 3.58 7.81 -3.81
CA LEU A 480 2.26 7.98 -4.41
C LEU A 480 1.26 8.56 -3.42
N LEU A 481 1.20 8.03 -2.20
CA LEU A 481 0.34 8.57 -1.14
C LEU A 481 0.70 10.01 -0.80
N VAL A 482 1.99 10.33 -0.70
CA VAL A 482 2.48 11.69 -0.40
C VAL A 482 2.08 12.69 -1.48
N ILE A 483 1.98 12.26 -2.74
CA ILE A 483 1.52 13.11 -3.84
C ILE A 483 -0.01 13.23 -3.87
N ILE A 484 -0.72 12.12 -3.61
CA ILE A 484 -2.18 12.02 -3.77
C ILE A 484 -2.91 12.64 -2.58
N VAL A 485 -2.51 12.31 -1.35
CA VAL A 485 -3.17 12.74 -0.11
C VAL A 485 -3.38 14.26 -0.05
N PRO A 486 -2.37 15.12 -0.31
CA PRO A 486 -2.56 16.58 -0.43
C PRO A 486 -3.70 17.05 -1.33
N GLN A 487 -3.99 16.30 -2.39
CA GLN A 487 -4.94 16.69 -3.44
C GLN A 487 -6.38 16.32 -3.09
N LEU A 488 -6.58 15.63 -1.95
CA LEU A 488 -7.88 15.22 -1.48
C LEU A 488 -8.54 16.35 -0.68
N PRO A 489 -9.85 16.57 -0.82
CA PRO A 489 -10.56 17.67 -0.18
C PRO A 489 -10.90 17.29 1.27
N PHE A 490 -9.93 17.43 2.18
CA PHE A 490 -10.17 17.24 3.60
C PHE A 490 -10.78 18.52 4.20
N GLU A 491 -11.97 18.44 4.79
CA GLU A 491 -12.67 19.62 5.35
C GLU A 491 -12.05 20.17 6.64
N SER A 492 -11.19 19.40 7.32
CA SER A 492 -10.73 19.70 8.69
C SER A 492 -9.29 20.21 8.80
N LEU A 493 -8.50 20.09 7.74
CA LEU A 493 -7.14 20.62 7.64
C LEU A 493 -7.08 21.34 6.30
N ASP A 494 -6.50 22.54 6.25
CA ASP A 494 -6.26 23.20 4.97
C ASP A 494 -5.46 22.21 4.08
N ASN A 495 -5.97 21.88 2.89
CA ASN A 495 -5.39 20.84 2.03
C ASN A 495 -3.88 21.08 1.78
N ASN A 496 -3.48 22.35 1.79
CA ASN A 496 -2.08 22.77 1.72
C ASN A 496 -1.24 22.25 2.90
N GLU A 497 -1.76 22.29 4.12
CA GLU A 497 -1.06 21.83 5.34
C GLU A 497 -0.86 20.32 5.34
N VAL A 498 -1.89 19.55 4.98
CA VAL A 498 -1.79 18.07 4.88
C VAL A 498 -0.76 17.68 3.84
N GLY A 499 -0.74 18.41 2.72
CA GLY A 499 0.23 18.20 1.67
C GLY A 499 1.67 18.43 2.09
N LEU A 500 1.92 19.57 2.73
CA LEU A 500 3.23 19.93 3.27
C LEU A 500 3.69 18.93 4.32
N ILE A 501 2.82 18.54 5.26
CA ILE A 501 3.13 17.52 6.28
C ILE A 501 3.56 16.21 5.62
N SER A 502 2.78 15.73 4.63
CA SER A 502 3.06 14.46 3.94
C SER A 502 4.41 14.51 3.21
N LEU A 503 4.68 15.60 2.49
CA LEU A 503 5.93 15.80 1.76
C LEU A 503 7.15 15.85 2.69
N HIS A 504 7.06 16.63 3.77
CA HIS A 504 8.12 16.79 4.76
C HIS A 504 8.41 15.48 5.50
N LEU A 505 7.37 14.75 5.91
CA LEU A 505 7.54 13.43 6.53
C LEU A 505 8.19 12.44 5.59
N ALA A 506 7.77 12.39 4.33
CA ALA A 506 8.40 11.54 3.33
C ALA A 506 9.90 11.86 3.20
N ALA A 507 10.25 13.14 3.00
CA ALA A 507 11.64 13.56 2.85
C ALA A 507 12.51 13.14 4.05
N LEU A 508 12.04 13.34 5.28
CA LEU A 508 12.77 12.96 6.49
C LEU A 508 12.86 11.44 6.67
N MET A 509 11.76 10.71 6.47
CA MET A 509 11.74 9.26 6.63
C MET A 509 12.63 8.57 5.60
N TYR A 510 12.56 8.98 4.33
CA TYR A 510 13.47 8.49 3.29
C TYR A 510 14.92 8.83 3.57
N GLY A 511 15.18 10.06 4.02
CA GLY A 511 16.51 10.45 4.42
C GLY A 511 17.05 9.59 5.57
N CYS A 512 16.19 9.29 6.55
CA CYS A 512 16.55 8.40 7.65
C CYS A 512 16.80 6.95 7.16
N GLU A 513 15.96 6.35 6.31
CA GLU A 513 16.27 5.02 5.75
C GLU A 513 17.52 5.02 4.87
N PHE A 514 17.76 6.09 4.11
CA PHE A 514 18.97 6.23 3.32
C PHE A 514 20.25 6.20 4.18
N ILE A 515 20.20 6.79 5.38
CA ILE A 515 21.30 6.74 6.36
C ILE A 515 21.38 5.36 7.01
N LEU A 516 20.24 4.81 7.46
CA LEU A 516 20.14 3.57 8.23
C LEU A 516 20.42 2.31 7.41
N GLY A 517 20.18 2.36 6.10
CA GLY A 517 20.48 1.29 5.16
C GLY A 517 21.99 1.11 4.91
N ARG A 518 22.84 1.98 5.45
CA ARG A 518 24.29 1.87 5.32
C ARG A 518 24.90 1.04 6.45
N GLU A 519 26.00 0.34 6.16
CA GLU A 519 26.84 -0.37 7.14
C GLU A 519 27.63 0.59 8.07
N LYS A 520 27.00 1.66 8.56
CA LYS A 520 27.54 2.48 9.65
C LYS A 520 27.34 1.73 10.96
N THR A 521 28.38 1.70 11.79
CA THR A 521 28.36 1.03 13.11
C THR A 521 27.81 1.90 14.23
N ASN A 522 27.56 3.20 13.99
CA ASN A 522 27.14 4.14 15.03
C ASN A 522 26.17 5.22 14.51
N PHE A 523 24.94 5.23 15.04
CA PHE A 523 23.86 6.20 14.73
C PHE A 523 23.54 7.14 15.90
N ARG A 524 24.50 7.35 16.83
CA ARG A 524 24.30 8.16 18.04
C ARG A 524 23.88 9.59 17.75
N VAL A 525 24.48 10.25 16.75
CA VAL A 525 24.20 11.67 16.45
C VAL A 525 22.73 11.83 16.06
N LEU A 526 22.28 11.10 15.04
CA LEU A 526 20.88 11.12 14.60
C LEU A 526 19.91 10.80 15.76
N THR A 527 20.25 9.83 16.61
CA THR A 527 19.42 9.44 17.75
C THR A 527 19.32 10.55 18.80
N LEU A 528 20.44 11.13 19.21
CA LEU A 528 20.49 12.21 20.19
C LEU A 528 19.78 13.47 19.67
N VAL A 529 19.98 13.81 18.40
CA VAL A 529 19.31 14.95 17.77
C VAL A 529 17.79 14.74 17.77
N SER A 530 17.32 13.55 17.43
CA SER A 530 15.88 13.22 17.42
C SER A 530 15.25 13.33 18.82
N ILE A 531 15.96 12.88 19.86
CA ILE A 531 15.49 13.02 21.25
C ILE A 531 15.52 14.50 21.66
N THR A 532 16.56 15.24 21.26
CA THR A 532 16.72 16.66 21.59
C THR A 532 15.66 17.53 20.92
N SER A 533 15.31 17.26 19.67
CA SER A 533 14.26 18.00 18.97
C SER A 533 12.89 17.81 19.63
N LEU A 534 12.54 16.59 20.04
CA LEU A 534 11.32 16.33 20.83
C LEU A 534 11.33 17.07 22.17
N LEU A 535 12.48 17.08 22.86
CA LEU A 535 12.64 17.80 24.12
C LEU A 535 12.49 19.32 23.94
N LEU A 536 13.07 19.89 22.88
CA LEU A 536 12.92 21.31 22.54
C LEU A 536 11.46 21.71 22.28
N VAL A 537 10.69 20.84 21.64
CA VAL A 537 9.26 21.06 21.41
C VAL A 537 8.43 20.94 22.69
N GLY A 538 8.81 20.04 23.62
CA GLY A 538 8.05 19.78 24.85
C GLY A 538 8.27 20.80 25.96
N LEU A 539 9.44 21.44 26.02
CA LEU A 539 9.82 22.35 27.12
C LEU A 539 9.01 23.67 27.18
N PRO A 540 8.75 24.39 26.07
CA PRO A 540 8.13 25.71 26.12
C PRO A 540 6.73 25.70 26.75
N ALA A 541 5.94 24.65 26.54
CA ALA A 541 4.56 24.55 27.01
C ALA A 541 4.39 24.19 28.50
N ILE A 542 5.47 23.83 29.20
CA ILE A 542 5.46 23.68 30.67
C ILE A 542 5.81 25.02 31.37
N LEU A 543 6.55 25.88 30.66
CA LEU A 543 7.05 27.15 31.20
C LEU A 543 6.08 28.32 31.00
N THR A 544 5.06 28.14 30.15
CA THR A 544 3.93 29.05 29.90
C THR A 544 2.67 28.52 30.56
#